data_AF-A0A672HZ65-F1
#
_entry.id   AF-A0A672HZ65-F1
#
_cell.length_a   1.000
_cell.length_b   1.000
_cell.length_c   1.000
_cell.angle_alpha   90.00
_cell.angle_beta   90.00
_cell.angle_gamma   90.00
#
_symmetry.space_group_name_H-M   'P 1'
#
loop_
_entity.id
_entity.type
_entity.pdbx_description
1 polymer ?
#
loop_
_entity_poly.entity_id
_entity_poly.type
_entity_poly.pdbx_seq_one_letter_code
_entity_poly.pdbx_strand_id
1 'polypeptide(L)'
;MSVTSICSVTPVSPGLLLIFPVLMAPTPASMCTPLKTLSDNLSHRRRYMKHNFPINYTIRVHQKEIFKLSNIRRMRLNVEGLDDLVLQRLWFQINQGVLKKIIRIMPERHPSRSYTAELERRFKDAEGVFVQSQPPEALQQELPQTVQDIWDRLTEEPDLVPESSWRFAFPKSLLDNLFHTMYCLFSECFSSEDAQQDYCEVSHWRKGRKKDLQPES
;
A
#
# COMPACT_ATOMS: atom_id res chain seq x y z
N MET A 1 30.28 72.40 11.05
CA MET A 1 29.82 71.30 10.17
C MET A 1 30.90 70.24 10.20
N SER A 2 30.84 69.33 11.16
CA SER A 2 30.14 68.03 11.13
C SER A 2 31.09 66.90 10.69
N VAL A 3 31.70 66.25 11.69
CA VAL A 3 31.56 64.83 12.10
C VAL A 3 32.20 63.81 11.15
N THR A 4 33.21 63.14 11.68
CA THR A 4 33.85 61.90 11.20
C THR A 4 32.86 60.75 11.06
N SER A 5 32.99 59.91 10.02
CA SER A 5 32.25 58.64 9.92
C SER A 5 33.16 57.51 9.46
N ILE A 6 33.32 56.54 10.35
CA ILE A 6 34.08 55.29 10.20
C ILE A 6 33.08 54.23 9.71
N CYS A 7 33.33 53.62 8.55
CA CYS A 7 32.55 52.47 8.08
C CYS A 7 33.05 51.19 8.74
N SER A 8 32.26 50.62 9.64
CA SER A 8 32.41 49.27 10.17
C SER A 8 31.64 48.28 9.29
N VAL A 9 32.36 47.34 8.67
CA VAL A 9 31.80 46.19 7.95
C VAL A 9 31.43 45.12 8.96
N THR A 10 30.15 44.79 9.09
CA THR A 10 29.67 43.67 9.90
C THR A 10 29.68 42.37 9.07
N PRO A 11 30.02 41.21 9.68
CA PRO A 11 30.02 39.94 8.98
C PRO A 11 28.61 39.36 8.86
N VAL A 12 28.32 38.79 7.69
CA VAL A 12 27.06 38.12 7.34
C VAL A 12 27.02 36.76 8.04
N SER A 13 26.01 36.53 8.89
CA SER A 13 25.77 35.22 9.52
C SER A 13 25.42 34.15 8.47
N PRO A 14 25.99 32.93 8.55
CA PRO A 14 25.55 31.83 7.70
C PRO A 14 24.19 31.33 8.18
N GLY A 15 23.22 31.31 7.26
CA GLY A 15 21.87 30.83 7.50
C GLY A 15 21.86 29.38 7.99
N LEU A 16 21.19 29.17 9.13
CA LEU A 16 20.85 27.86 9.67
C LEU A 16 19.85 27.18 8.72
N LEU A 17 20.32 26.21 7.94
CA LEU A 17 19.46 25.30 7.19
C LEU A 17 18.77 24.39 8.19
N LEU A 18 17.51 24.71 8.53
CA LEU A 18 16.64 23.84 9.29
C LEU A 18 16.28 22.64 8.39
N ILE A 19 16.96 21.52 8.61
CA ILE A 19 16.52 20.22 8.10
C ILE A 19 15.26 19.88 8.90
N PHE A 20 14.09 20.17 8.33
CA PHE A 20 12.84 19.66 8.87
C PHE A 20 12.90 18.13 8.79
N PRO A 21 12.79 17.40 9.90
CA PRO A 21 12.59 15.96 9.80
C PRO A 21 11.30 15.76 9.01
N VAL A 22 11.35 14.92 7.98
CA VAL A 22 10.16 14.36 7.34
C VAL A 22 9.42 13.62 8.44
N LEU A 23 8.47 14.31 9.07
CA LEU A 23 7.59 13.73 10.06
C LEU A 23 6.69 12.79 9.26
N MET A 24 7.03 11.49 9.25
CA MET A 24 6.09 10.46 8.82
C MET A 24 4.81 10.75 9.57
N ALA A 25 3.73 11.10 8.86
CA ALA A 25 2.46 11.29 9.53
C ALA A 25 2.12 9.96 10.21
N PRO A 26 2.09 9.91 11.56
CA PRO A 26 1.87 8.66 12.25
C PRO A 26 0.49 8.13 11.85
N THR A 27 0.37 6.82 11.72
CA THR A 27 -0.91 6.18 11.46
C THR A 27 -1.86 6.61 12.58
N PRO A 28 -3.03 7.23 12.26
CA PRO A 28 -3.93 7.68 13.30
C PRO A 28 -4.34 6.50 14.20
N ALA A 29 -4.26 6.67 15.52
CA ALA A 29 -4.53 5.57 16.46
C ALA A 29 -5.93 4.94 16.27
N SER A 30 -6.89 5.72 15.75
CA SER A 30 -8.23 5.27 15.37
C SER A 30 -8.23 4.17 14.29
N MET A 31 -7.17 4.07 13.48
CA MET A 31 -7.03 3.09 12.41
C MET A 31 -6.71 1.69 12.90
N CYS A 32 -6.08 1.53 14.06
CA CYS A 32 -5.55 0.23 14.45
C CYS A 32 -6.64 -0.82 14.71
N THR A 33 -7.80 -0.43 15.25
CA THR A 33 -8.92 -1.36 15.46
C THR A 33 -9.53 -1.87 14.15
N PRO A 34 -9.90 -1.01 13.18
CA PRO A 34 -10.32 -1.45 11.84
C PRO A 34 -9.27 -2.32 11.13
N LEU A 35 -7.98 -1.95 11.22
CA LEU A 35 -6.89 -2.67 10.55
C LEU A 35 -6.63 -4.06 11.16
N LYS A 36 -6.69 -4.20 12.50
CA LYS A 36 -6.64 -5.51 13.17
C LYS A 36 -7.82 -6.39 12.78
N THR A 37 -9.01 -5.81 12.73
CA THR A 37 -10.23 -6.50 12.27
C THR A 37 -10.09 -6.99 10.82
N LEU A 38 -9.49 -6.19 9.94
CA LEU A 38 -9.15 -6.60 8.57
C LEU A 38 -8.12 -7.73 8.56
N SER A 39 -7.07 -7.63 9.38
CA SER A 39 -6.05 -8.67 9.51
C SER A 39 -6.65 -10.02 9.91
N ASP A 40 -7.54 -10.03 10.90
CA ASP A 40 -8.23 -11.24 11.36
C ASP A 40 -9.05 -11.87 10.23
N ASN A 41 -9.80 -11.07 9.47
CA ASN A 41 -10.53 -11.56 8.31
C ASN A 41 -9.60 -12.12 7.22
N LEU A 42 -8.48 -11.44 6.98
CA LEU A 42 -7.47 -11.86 6.00
C LEU A 42 -6.72 -13.12 6.43
N SER A 43 -6.72 -13.50 7.71
CA SER A 43 -6.13 -14.76 8.18
C SER A 43 -6.75 -15.98 7.46
N HIS A 44 -8.03 -15.90 7.09
CA HIS A 44 -8.77 -16.95 6.40
C HIS A 44 -8.61 -16.95 4.87
N ARG A 45 -7.85 -15.99 4.30
CA ARG A 45 -7.71 -15.81 2.84
C ARG A 45 -7.30 -17.08 2.10
N ARG A 46 -6.49 -17.96 2.72
CA ARG A 46 -6.08 -19.23 2.09
C ARG A 46 -7.27 -20.16 1.84
N ARG A 47 -8.18 -20.31 2.81
CA ARG A 47 -9.37 -21.15 2.67
C ARG A 47 -10.24 -20.62 1.54
N TYR A 48 -10.59 -19.33 1.61
CA TYR A 48 -11.56 -18.75 0.70
C TYR A 48 -11.00 -18.41 -0.69
N MET A 49 -9.72 -18.08 -0.84
CA MET A 49 -9.16 -17.67 -2.14
C MET A 49 -8.30 -18.74 -2.84
N LYS A 50 -8.08 -19.90 -2.21
CA LYS A 50 -7.35 -21.01 -2.82
C LYS A 50 -8.10 -22.33 -2.76
N HIS A 51 -8.59 -22.75 -1.58
CA HIS A 51 -9.23 -24.06 -1.46
C HIS A 51 -10.61 -24.10 -2.15
N ASN A 52 -11.33 -22.97 -2.13
CA ASN A 52 -12.65 -22.86 -2.77
C ASN A 52 -12.62 -22.53 -4.26
N PHE A 53 -11.43 -22.33 -4.84
CA PHE A 53 -11.26 -22.02 -6.26
C PHE A 53 -10.68 -23.23 -7.00
N PRO A 54 -10.97 -23.39 -8.31
CA PRO A 54 -10.33 -24.42 -9.12
C PRO A 54 -8.81 -24.33 -9.07
N ILE A 55 -8.14 -25.47 -9.28
CA ILE A 55 -6.68 -25.52 -9.36
C ILE A 55 -6.22 -24.60 -10.50
N ASN A 56 -5.21 -23.78 -10.23
CA ASN A 56 -4.66 -22.80 -11.15
C ASN A 56 -5.64 -21.74 -11.65
N TYR A 57 -6.75 -21.51 -10.94
CA TYR A 57 -7.69 -20.46 -11.30
C TYR A 57 -7.08 -19.06 -11.17
N THR A 58 -7.08 -18.30 -12.26
CA THR A 58 -6.59 -16.91 -12.30
C THR A 58 -7.65 -15.97 -12.84
N ILE A 59 -7.61 -14.73 -12.40
CA ILE A 59 -8.49 -13.66 -12.88
C ILE A 59 -7.67 -12.62 -13.64
N ARG A 60 -8.30 -11.98 -14.63
CA ARG A 60 -7.71 -10.89 -15.40
C ARG A 60 -7.77 -9.60 -14.58
N VAL A 61 -6.61 -8.98 -14.38
CA VAL A 61 -6.43 -7.74 -13.61
C VAL A 61 -5.53 -6.78 -14.39
N HIS A 62 -5.71 -5.49 -14.18
CA HIS A 62 -4.80 -4.48 -14.67
C HIS A 62 -3.47 -4.60 -13.92
N GLN A 63 -2.34 -4.41 -14.59
CA GLN A 63 -1.02 -4.61 -13.98
C GLN A 63 -0.79 -3.73 -12.74
N LYS A 64 -1.44 -2.56 -12.68
CA LYS A 64 -1.34 -1.65 -11.53
C LYS A 64 -2.17 -2.11 -10.32
N GLU A 65 -3.13 -3.02 -10.50
CA GLU A 65 -3.85 -3.67 -9.40
C GLU A 65 -2.98 -4.70 -8.64
N ILE A 66 -1.86 -5.12 -9.23
CA ILE A 66 -0.89 -6.01 -8.58
C ILE A 66 0.08 -5.17 -7.74
N PHE A 67 -0.37 -4.75 -6.56
CA PHE A 67 0.37 -3.87 -5.66
C PHE A 67 1.15 -4.63 -4.59
N LYS A 68 2.46 -4.77 -4.78
CA LYS A 68 3.35 -5.54 -3.89
C LYS A 68 4.22 -4.63 -3.03
N LEU A 69 4.87 -5.20 -2.03
CA LEU A 69 5.93 -4.54 -1.25
C LEU A 69 7.03 -3.93 -2.12
N SER A 70 7.41 -4.60 -3.22
CA SER A 70 8.38 -4.07 -4.19
C SER A 70 7.89 -2.80 -4.89
N ASN A 71 6.58 -2.60 -5.04
CA ASN A 71 6.02 -1.36 -5.58
C ASN A 71 6.22 -0.22 -4.57
N ILE A 72 5.86 -0.44 -3.30
CA ILE A 72 6.06 0.52 -2.22
C ILE A 72 7.53 0.93 -2.13
N ARG A 73 8.45 -0.05 -2.00
CA ARG A 73 9.89 0.21 -1.92
C ARG A 73 10.40 1.03 -3.10
N ARG A 74 10.00 0.67 -4.32
CA ARG A 74 10.43 1.38 -5.53
C ARG A 74 9.90 2.82 -5.59
N MET A 75 8.66 3.06 -5.14
CA MET A 75 8.11 4.41 -5.10
C MET A 75 8.82 5.26 -4.04
N ARG A 76 9.04 4.74 -2.83
CA ARG A 76 9.81 5.44 -1.78
C ARG A 76 11.23 5.81 -2.24
N LEU A 77 11.86 5.00 -3.09
CA LEU A 77 13.20 5.27 -3.62
C LEU A 77 13.24 6.24 -4.79
N ASN A 78 12.21 6.25 -5.64
CA ASN A 78 12.25 6.93 -6.94
C ASN A 78 11.34 8.15 -7.04
N VAL A 79 10.45 8.38 -6.07
CA VAL A 79 9.53 9.52 -6.05
C VAL A 79 9.97 10.43 -4.91
N GLU A 80 10.55 11.58 -5.28
CA GLU A 80 10.99 12.60 -4.34
C GLU A 80 9.81 13.16 -3.55
N GLY A 81 9.99 13.36 -2.24
CA GLY A 81 8.95 13.90 -1.36
C GLY A 81 7.71 13.01 -1.20
N LEU A 82 7.80 11.71 -1.52
CA LEU A 82 6.67 10.80 -1.37
C LEU A 82 6.32 10.59 0.11
N ASP A 83 5.13 11.06 0.48
CA ASP A 83 4.53 10.84 1.79
C ASP A 83 3.89 9.44 1.90
N ASP A 84 3.98 8.83 3.08
CA ASP A 84 3.32 7.57 3.39
C ASP A 84 1.79 7.71 3.35
N LEU A 85 1.24 8.90 3.63
CA LEU A 85 -0.18 9.18 3.44
C LEU A 85 -0.63 8.93 1.99
N VAL A 86 0.19 9.33 1.01
CA VAL A 86 -0.08 9.12 -0.41
C VAL A 86 -0.07 7.63 -0.75
N LEU A 87 0.86 6.87 -0.18
CA LEU A 87 0.92 5.41 -0.36
C LEU A 87 -0.27 4.70 0.27
N GLN A 88 -0.72 5.15 1.45
CA GLN A 88 -1.90 4.63 2.13
C GLN A 88 -3.19 4.91 1.32
N ARG A 89 -3.36 6.13 0.81
CA ARG A 89 -4.45 6.49 -0.12
C ARG A 89 -4.47 5.59 -1.35
N LEU A 90 -3.31 5.43 -1.99
CA LEU A 90 -3.17 4.57 -3.17
C LEU A 90 -3.50 3.10 -2.84
N TRP A 91 -3.09 2.62 -1.66
CA TRP A 91 -3.38 1.26 -1.20
C TRP A 91 -4.88 1.03 -1.05
N PHE A 92 -5.62 1.98 -0.47
CA PHE A 92 -7.09 1.91 -0.38
C PHE A 92 -7.72 1.83 -1.77
N GLN A 93 -7.37 2.76 -2.66
CA GLN A 93 -7.90 2.84 -4.02
C GLN A 93 -7.71 1.53 -4.80
N ILE A 94 -6.49 0.99 -4.79
CA ILE A 94 -6.16 -0.25 -5.49
C ILE A 94 -6.95 -1.43 -4.92
N ASN A 95 -6.91 -1.62 -3.61
CA ASN A 95 -7.44 -2.84 -3.00
C ASN A 95 -8.97 -2.85 -2.96
N GLN A 96 -9.62 -1.68 -2.92
CA GLN A 96 -11.07 -1.58 -3.09
C GLN A 96 -11.50 -2.11 -4.47
N GLY A 97 -10.78 -1.71 -5.54
CA GLY A 97 -11.01 -2.21 -6.90
C GLY A 97 -10.78 -3.72 -7.02
N VAL A 98 -9.69 -4.22 -6.43
CA VAL A 98 -9.37 -5.66 -6.38
C VAL A 98 -10.47 -6.47 -5.70
N LEU A 99 -10.95 -6.05 -4.53
CA LEU A 99 -12.01 -6.76 -3.80
C LEU A 99 -13.31 -6.80 -4.60
N LYS A 100 -13.74 -5.67 -5.16
CA LYS A 100 -14.91 -5.60 -6.06
C LYS A 100 -14.77 -6.55 -7.25
N LYS A 101 -13.58 -6.62 -7.86
CA LYS A 101 -13.30 -7.50 -8.99
C LYS A 101 -13.35 -8.98 -8.62
N ILE A 102 -12.80 -9.36 -7.47
CA ILE A 102 -12.90 -10.74 -6.94
C ILE A 102 -14.36 -11.11 -6.65
N ILE A 103 -15.16 -10.20 -6.11
CA ILE A 103 -16.60 -10.44 -5.90
C ILE A 103 -17.32 -10.66 -7.23
N ARG A 104 -17.04 -9.81 -8.24
CA ARG A 104 -17.70 -9.84 -9.55
C ARG A 104 -17.55 -11.16 -10.30
N ILE A 105 -16.41 -11.84 -10.17
CA ILE A 105 -16.15 -13.11 -10.87
C ILE A 105 -16.79 -14.33 -10.18
N MET A 106 -17.25 -14.19 -8.94
CA MET A 106 -17.85 -15.29 -8.19
C MET A 106 -19.37 -15.33 -8.41
N PRO A 107 -19.99 -16.48 -8.74
CA PRO A 107 -21.44 -16.62 -8.72
C PRO A 107 -22.04 -16.34 -7.34
N GLU A 108 -23.33 -16.00 -7.27
CA GLU A 108 -24.02 -15.66 -6.01
C GLU A 108 -23.87 -16.75 -4.93
N ARG A 109 -23.95 -18.01 -5.32
CA ARG A 109 -23.84 -19.18 -4.41
C ARG A 109 -22.40 -19.64 -4.15
N HIS A 110 -21.39 -18.91 -4.64
CA HIS A 110 -20.00 -19.31 -4.45
C HIS A 110 -19.62 -19.25 -2.96
N PRO A 111 -18.96 -20.27 -2.39
CA PRO A 111 -18.72 -20.37 -0.95
C PRO A 111 -17.80 -19.28 -0.37
N SER A 112 -17.06 -18.58 -1.23
CA SER A 112 -16.21 -17.44 -0.84
C SER A 112 -16.85 -16.06 -1.05
N ARG A 113 -18.06 -15.99 -1.64
CA ARG A 113 -18.66 -14.70 -1.98
C ARG A 113 -19.06 -13.91 -0.74
N SER A 114 -19.72 -14.54 0.24
CA SER A 114 -20.09 -13.89 1.50
C SER A 114 -18.85 -13.41 2.28
N TYR A 115 -17.82 -14.26 2.40
CA TYR A 115 -16.54 -13.89 3.00
C TYR A 115 -15.93 -12.65 2.33
N THR A 116 -15.90 -12.62 1.00
CA THR A 116 -15.26 -11.52 0.27
C THR A 116 -16.08 -10.24 0.33
N ALA A 117 -17.41 -10.34 0.31
CA ALA A 117 -18.30 -9.20 0.50
C ALA A 117 -18.14 -8.58 1.90
N GLU A 118 -18.02 -9.42 2.94
CA GLU A 118 -17.76 -8.96 4.29
C GLU A 118 -16.38 -8.32 4.44
N LEU A 119 -15.36 -8.89 3.79
CA LEU A 119 -14.02 -8.28 3.72
C LEU A 119 -14.07 -6.91 3.02
N GLU A 120 -14.80 -6.77 1.91
CA GLU A 120 -14.97 -5.50 1.19
C GLU A 120 -15.71 -4.45 2.01
N ARG A 121 -16.75 -4.85 2.76
CA ARG A 121 -17.46 -3.98 3.69
C ARG A 121 -16.54 -3.44 4.77
N ARG A 122 -15.79 -4.33 5.45
CA ARG A 122 -14.81 -3.93 6.48
C ARG A 122 -13.70 -3.06 5.92
N PHE A 123 -13.32 -3.29 4.66
CA PHE A 123 -12.31 -2.49 3.98
C PHE A 123 -12.80 -1.06 3.77
N LYS A 124 -14.05 -0.88 3.32
CA LYS A 124 -14.70 0.44 3.23
C LYS A 124 -14.87 1.12 4.58
N ASP A 125 -15.23 0.36 5.62
CA ASP A 125 -15.34 0.91 6.97
C ASP A 125 -13.98 1.46 7.45
N ALA A 126 -12.88 0.73 7.20
CA ALA A 126 -11.53 1.19 7.49
C ALA A 126 -11.11 2.41 6.66
N GLU A 127 -11.48 2.45 5.38
CA GLU A 127 -11.27 3.61 4.50
C GLU A 127 -12.03 4.84 5.02
N GLY A 128 -13.25 4.66 5.50
CA GLY A 128 -14.05 5.73 6.11
C GLY A 128 -13.37 6.32 7.35
N VAL A 129 -12.87 5.47 8.25
CA VAL A 129 -12.09 5.91 9.42
C VAL A 129 -10.82 6.63 8.99
N PHE A 130 -10.12 6.12 7.98
CA PHE A 130 -8.92 6.73 7.43
C PHE A 130 -9.22 8.15 6.95
N VAL A 131 -10.20 8.33 6.07
CA VAL A 131 -10.60 9.64 5.54
C VAL A 131 -11.01 10.61 6.65
N GLN A 132 -11.77 10.15 7.65
CA GLN A 132 -12.20 10.99 8.78
C GLN A 132 -11.05 11.43 9.70
N SER A 133 -9.99 10.63 9.77
CA SER A 133 -8.83 10.90 10.61
C SER A 133 -7.80 11.85 9.98
N GLN A 134 -7.94 12.17 8.69
CA GLN A 134 -7.02 13.05 7.97
C GLN A 134 -7.56 14.48 7.89
N PRO A 135 -6.69 15.50 7.98
CA PRO A 135 -7.07 16.87 7.64
C PRO A 135 -7.59 16.95 6.19
N PRO A 136 -8.69 17.67 5.92
CA PRO A 136 -9.22 17.82 4.55
C PRO A 136 -8.18 18.32 3.55
N GLU A 137 -7.26 19.18 3.98
CA GLU A 137 -6.18 19.74 3.18
C GLU A 137 -5.18 18.67 2.73
N ALA A 138 -4.88 17.71 3.60
CA ALA A 138 -3.96 16.61 3.30
C ALA A 138 -4.52 15.65 2.23
N LEU A 139 -5.85 15.49 2.19
CA LEU A 139 -6.53 14.71 1.16
C LEU A 139 -6.65 15.46 -0.18
N GLN A 140 -6.66 16.79 -0.14
CA GLN A 140 -6.70 17.66 -1.33
C GLN A 140 -5.33 17.92 -1.94
N GLN A 141 -4.24 17.59 -1.24
CA GLN A 141 -2.89 17.73 -1.75
C GLN A 141 -2.71 16.96 -3.07
N GLU A 142 -2.06 17.62 -4.03
CA GLU A 142 -1.73 17.05 -5.33
C GLU A 142 -0.89 15.78 -5.17
N LEU A 143 -1.25 14.74 -5.93
CA LEU A 143 -0.52 13.50 -5.95
C LEU A 143 0.75 13.67 -6.79
N PRO A 144 1.90 13.10 -6.38
CA PRO A 144 3.06 13.01 -7.25
C PRO A 144 2.67 12.37 -8.58
N GLN A 145 3.18 12.87 -9.71
CA GLN A 145 2.76 12.44 -11.06
C GLN A 145 2.76 10.92 -11.24
N THR A 146 3.75 10.22 -10.68
CA THR A 146 3.82 8.75 -10.74
C THR A 146 2.63 8.07 -10.07
N VAL A 147 2.11 8.64 -8.97
CA VAL A 147 0.94 8.13 -8.26
C VAL A 147 -0.34 8.52 -8.99
N GLN A 148 -0.42 9.75 -9.51
CA GLN A 148 -1.54 10.18 -10.35
C GLN A 148 -1.69 9.29 -11.59
N ASP A 149 -0.60 8.99 -12.30
CA ASP A 149 -0.61 8.08 -13.45
C ASP A 149 -1.11 6.66 -13.10
N ILE A 150 -0.85 6.19 -11.87
CA ILE A 150 -1.37 4.92 -11.40
C ILE A 150 -2.88 5.03 -11.19
N TRP A 151 -3.32 6.12 -10.55
CA TRP A 151 -4.72 6.39 -10.27
C TRP A 151 -5.55 6.43 -11.55
N ASP A 152 -5.11 7.22 -12.53
CA ASP A 152 -5.82 7.41 -13.80
C ASP A 152 -5.98 6.09 -14.55
N ARG A 153 -4.93 5.26 -14.57
CA ARG A 153 -4.98 3.93 -15.20
C ARG A 153 -5.85 2.92 -14.46
N LEU A 154 -6.13 3.14 -13.17
CA LEU A 154 -7.06 2.28 -12.42
C LEU A 154 -8.52 2.68 -12.66
N THR A 155 -8.76 3.93 -13.09
CA THR A 155 -10.09 4.47 -13.41
C THR A 155 -10.40 4.47 -14.90
N GLU A 156 -9.44 4.11 -15.75
CA GLU A 156 -9.62 4.02 -17.20
C GLU A 156 -10.68 2.96 -17.57
N GLU A 157 -11.53 3.28 -18.54
CA GLU A 157 -12.55 2.36 -19.06
C GLU A 157 -11.89 1.10 -19.63
N PRO A 158 -12.35 -0.11 -19.27
CA PRO A 158 -11.67 -1.36 -19.64
C PRO A 158 -11.41 -1.52 -21.15
N ASP A 159 -12.27 -0.98 -22.00
CA ASP A 159 -12.17 -1.07 -23.47
C ASP A 159 -11.07 -0.17 -24.05
N LEU A 160 -10.59 0.81 -23.29
CA LEU A 160 -9.49 1.71 -23.68
C LEU A 160 -8.11 1.18 -23.22
N VAL A 161 -8.10 0.26 -22.25
CA VAL A 161 -6.86 -0.28 -21.67
C VAL A 161 -6.17 -1.23 -22.65
N PRO A 162 -4.92 -0.96 -23.06
CA PRO A 162 -4.18 -1.82 -23.98
C PRO A 162 -4.04 -3.26 -23.47
N GLU A 163 -4.12 -4.24 -24.38
CA GLU A 163 -3.97 -5.67 -24.05
C GLU A 163 -2.69 -5.97 -23.24
N SER A 164 -1.59 -5.27 -23.55
CA SER A 164 -0.31 -5.38 -22.85
C SER A 164 -0.33 -4.96 -21.38
N SER A 165 -1.37 -4.23 -20.93
CA SER A 165 -1.54 -3.77 -19.55
C SER A 165 -2.24 -4.78 -18.66
N TRP A 166 -2.83 -5.83 -19.23
CA TRP A 166 -3.54 -6.88 -18.49
C TRP A 166 -2.61 -8.00 -18.02
N ARG A 167 -2.92 -8.57 -16.86
CA ARG A 167 -2.20 -9.69 -16.24
C ARG A 167 -3.20 -10.69 -15.68
N PHE A 168 -2.75 -11.94 -15.53
CA PHE A 168 -3.49 -12.96 -14.81
C PHE A 168 -2.93 -13.11 -13.40
N ALA A 169 -3.80 -13.10 -12.40
CA ALA A 169 -3.41 -13.22 -11.00
C ALA A 169 -4.32 -14.20 -10.26
N PHE A 170 -3.74 -14.95 -9.32
CA PHE A 170 -4.49 -15.78 -8.39
C PHE A 170 -5.23 -14.89 -7.38
N PRO A 171 -6.52 -15.11 -7.10
CA PRO A 171 -7.25 -14.37 -6.06
C PRO A 171 -6.53 -14.37 -4.72
N LYS A 172 -5.94 -15.51 -4.32
CA LYS A 172 -5.14 -15.59 -3.08
C LYS A 172 -3.93 -14.67 -3.11
N SER A 173 -3.23 -14.58 -4.24
CA SER A 173 -2.05 -13.73 -4.35
C SER A 173 -2.41 -12.25 -4.23
N LEU A 174 -3.60 -11.84 -4.69
CA LEU A 174 -4.07 -10.48 -4.54
C LEU A 174 -4.36 -10.15 -3.07
N LEU A 175 -5.01 -11.06 -2.32
CA LEU A 175 -5.21 -10.86 -0.88
C LEU A 175 -3.92 -11.00 -0.05
N ASP A 176 -2.96 -11.80 -0.49
CA ASP A 176 -1.62 -11.85 0.12
C ASP A 176 -0.91 -10.50 -0.04
N ASN A 177 -1.01 -9.88 -1.22
CA ASN A 177 -0.47 -8.56 -1.46
C ASN A 177 -1.15 -7.50 -0.59
N LEU A 178 -2.49 -7.50 -0.53
CA LEU A 178 -3.27 -6.63 0.35
C LEU A 178 -2.79 -6.75 1.80
N PHE A 179 -2.71 -7.98 2.31
CA PHE A 179 -2.27 -8.25 3.68
C PHE A 179 -0.84 -7.76 3.95
N HIS A 180 0.14 -8.13 3.13
CA HIS A 180 1.54 -7.72 3.37
C HIS A 180 1.74 -6.21 3.26
N THR A 181 1.09 -5.58 2.27
CA THR A 181 1.20 -4.13 2.08
C THR A 181 0.50 -3.34 3.19
N MET A 182 -0.59 -3.87 3.77
CA MET A 182 -1.22 -3.31 4.97
C MET A 182 -0.26 -3.28 6.15
N TYR A 183 0.40 -4.41 6.44
CA TYR A 183 1.38 -4.49 7.52
C TYR A 183 2.58 -3.57 7.29
N CYS A 184 2.97 -3.33 6.04
CA CYS A 184 4.05 -2.40 5.73
C CYS A 184 3.61 -0.93 5.88
N LEU A 185 2.43 -0.54 5.37
CA LEU A 185 2.00 0.86 5.37
C LEU A 185 1.43 1.34 6.71
N PHE A 186 1.02 0.42 7.57
CA PHE A 186 0.41 0.71 8.88
C PHE A 186 1.10 -0.08 9.99
N SER A 187 2.43 -0.22 9.90
CA SER A 187 3.24 -1.05 10.81
C SER A 187 3.05 -0.70 12.29
N GLU A 188 2.79 0.57 12.60
CA GLU A 188 2.52 1.07 13.94
C GLU A 188 1.32 0.38 14.63
N CYS A 189 0.38 -0.16 13.86
CA CYS A 189 -0.78 -0.86 14.40
C CYS A 189 -0.54 -2.34 14.71
N PHE A 190 0.63 -2.89 14.36
CA PHE A 190 0.91 -4.33 14.36
C PHE A 190 2.20 -4.72 15.11
N SER A 191 2.48 -4.09 16.25
CA SER A 191 3.68 -4.26 17.09
C SER A 191 4.19 -5.71 17.25
N SER A 192 5.50 -5.85 17.53
CA SER A 192 6.38 -7.03 17.40
C SER A 192 5.94 -8.40 17.96
N GLU A 193 4.90 -8.50 18.78
CA GLU A 193 4.37 -9.81 19.20
C GLU A 193 3.53 -10.47 18.10
N ASP A 194 2.86 -9.66 17.26
CA ASP A 194 2.06 -10.14 16.11
C ASP A 194 2.86 -10.15 14.79
N ALA A 195 4.00 -9.45 14.74
CA ALA A 195 4.82 -9.26 13.55
C ALA A 195 6.16 -10.02 13.65
N GLN A 196 6.12 -11.32 13.40
CA GLN A 196 7.34 -12.13 13.25
C GLN A 196 8.16 -11.78 11.98
N GLN A 197 7.70 -10.81 11.17
CA GLN A 197 8.33 -10.39 9.93
C GLN A 197 8.19 -8.88 9.73
N ASP A 198 9.30 -8.19 9.54
CA ASP A 198 9.30 -6.83 9.02
C ASP A 198 8.91 -6.84 7.54
N TYR A 199 7.63 -6.58 7.26
CA TYR A 199 7.10 -6.59 5.91
C TYR A 199 7.67 -5.46 5.03
N CYS A 200 8.20 -4.38 5.59
CA CYS A 200 8.80 -3.30 4.80
C CYS A 200 10.29 -3.51 4.52
N GLU A 201 11.05 -4.15 5.43
CA GLU A 201 12.51 -4.30 5.31
C GLU A 201 12.95 -5.63 4.67
N VAL A 202 12.12 -6.68 4.70
CA VAL A 202 12.56 -8.03 4.31
C VAL A 202 12.79 -8.17 2.80
N SER A 203 14.07 -8.12 2.44
CA SER A 203 14.59 -7.98 1.08
C SER A 203 15.02 -9.29 0.40
N HIS A 204 14.89 -10.48 1.02
CA HIS A 204 15.67 -11.65 0.56
C HIS A 204 14.99 -13.03 0.42
N TRP A 205 13.67 -13.19 0.61
CA TRP A 205 13.09 -14.55 0.71
C TRP A 205 13.05 -15.44 -0.54
N ARG A 206 13.39 -14.93 -1.74
CA ARG A 206 13.41 -15.77 -2.96
C ARG A 206 14.79 -16.24 -3.43
N LYS A 207 15.88 -15.92 -2.73
CA LYS A 207 17.23 -16.40 -3.12
C LYS A 207 17.72 -17.66 -2.38
N GLY A 208 17.03 -18.12 -1.34
CA GLY A 208 17.52 -19.20 -0.46
C GLY A 208 17.06 -20.64 -0.75
N ARG A 209 15.90 -20.89 -1.38
CA ARG A 209 15.37 -22.27 -1.52
C ARG A 209 15.93 -23.07 -2.71
N LYS A 210 17.24 -22.99 -2.99
CA LYS A 210 17.85 -23.81 -4.05
C LYS A 210 19.26 -24.34 -3.76
N LYS A 211 19.73 -24.27 -2.51
CA LYS A 211 20.92 -25.00 -2.06
C LYS A 211 20.57 -25.57 -0.70
N ASP A 212 20.10 -26.81 -0.70
CA ASP A 212 20.19 -27.79 0.40
C ASP A 212 19.54 -29.09 -0.09
N LEU A 213 20.10 -29.63 -1.17
CA LEU A 213 20.01 -31.04 -1.52
C LEU A 213 21.41 -31.39 -2.05
N GLN A 214 22.30 -31.74 -1.13
CA GLN A 214 23.49 -32.51 -1.46
C GLN A 214 23.14 -34.00 -1.37
N PRO A 215 23.69 -34.85 -2.25
CA PRO A 215 23.44 -36.28 -2.25
C PRO A 215 24.26 -36.98 -1.16
N GLU A 216 23.62 -37.86 -0.39
CA GLU A 216 24.35 -38.80 0.47
C GLU A 216 25.19 -39.75 -0.41
N SER A 217 26.42 -39.98 0.04
CA SER A 217 27.39 -40.92 -0.55
C SER A 217 27.11 -42.36 -0.13
#